data_AF-A0A0D2PJX2-F1
#
_entry.id   AF-A0A0D2PJX2-F1
#
_cell.length_a   1.000
_cell.length_b   1.000
_cell.length_c   1.000
_cell.angle_alpha   90.00
_cell.angle_beta   90.00
_cell.angle_gamma   90.00
#
_symmetry.space_group_name_H-M   'P 1'
#
loop_
_entity.id
_entity.type
_entity.pdbx_description
1 polymer ?
#
loop_
_entity_poly.entity_id
_entity_poly.type
_entity_poly.pdbx_seq_one_letter_code
_entity_poly.pdbx_strand_id
1 'polypeptide(L)'
;GNKIDIHTFNYYIDNTVNSLKAKGAIPIISSQTPDNIWSGSTLGNPPPRFVGYAQAASTQTGVTYIDHYDYVTTQYESIGEIAVNKYYLANGSHSHFADRCQRRFPGICSRDCLWKERTVSEDK
;
A
#
# COMPACT_ATOMS: atom_id res chain seq x y z
N GLY A 1 15.64 8.72 28.90
CA GLY A 1 14.74 8.08 27.91
C GLY A 1 14.98 8.74 26.58
N ASN A 2 15.01 7.97 25.49
CA ASN A 2 15.19 8.52 24.15
C ASN A 2 13.92 9.29 23.73
N LYS A 3 14.08 10.50 23.19
CA LYS A 3 12.99 11.29 22.63
C LYS A 3 12.66 10.74 21.24
N ILE A 4 11.42 10.34 21.01
CA ILE A 4 10.92 9.87 19.71
C ILE A 4 10.01 10.96 19.15
N ASP A 5 10.37 11.49 17.98
CA ASP A 5 9.57 12.51 17.27
C ASP A 5 8.72 11.83 16.17
N ILE A 6 7.41 12.03 16.23
CA ILE A 6 6.43 11.45 15.30
C ILE A 6 5.75 12.58 14.54
N HIS A 7 5.72 12.47 13.20
CA HIS A 7 5.13 13.48 12.33
C HIS A 7 3.85 12.97 11.64
N THR A 8 3.22 13.85 10.85
CA THR A 8 2.03 13.50 10.06
C THR A 8 2.39 12.67 8.83
N PHE A 9 1.40 11.98 8.26
CA PHE A 9 1.58 11.21 7.03
C PHE A 9 2.17 12.06 5.89
N ASN A 10 1.59 13.23 5.62
CA ASN A 10 2.04 14.12 4.53
C ASN A 10 3.49 14.55 4.72
N TYR A 11 3.91 14.86 5.96
CA TYR A 11 5.30 15.24 6.25
C TYR A 11 6.32 14.21 5.75
N TYR A 12 6.03 12.91 5.96
CA TYR A 12 6.93 11.85 5.50
C TYR A 12 6.95 11.71 3.98
N ILE A 13 5.79 11.82 3.33
CA ILE A 13 5.69 11.73 1.87
C ILE A 13 6.40 12.92 1.21
N ASP A 14 6.17 14.14 1.68
CA ASP A 14 6.76 15.36 1.11
C ASP A 14 8.28 15.33 1.18
N ASN A 15 8.83 14.96 2.33
CA ASN A 15 10.28 14.81 2.51
C ASN A 15 10.87 13.73 1.60
N THR A 16 10.16 12.62 1.40
CA THR A 16 10.58 11.55 0.51
C THR A 16 10.57 12.00 -0.96
N VAL A 17 9.50 12.66 -1.39
CA VAL A 17 9.37 13.21 -2.75
C VAL A 17 10.49 14.19 -3.05
N ASN A 18 10.75 15.14 -2.16
CA ASN A 18 11.81 16.13 -2.34
C ASN A 18 13.20 15.48 -2.39
N SER A 19 13.44 14.48 -1.54
CA SER A 19 14.70 13.71 -1.55
C SER A 19 14.89 12.92 -2.84
N LEU A 20 13.82 12.39 -3.43
CA LEU A 20 13.87 11.68 -4.72
C LEU A 20 14.08 12.65 -5.89
N LYS A 21 13.39 13.78 -5.91
CA LYS A 21 13.58 14.84 -6.92
C LYS A 21 15.00 15.38 -6.92
N ALA A 22 15.59 15.59 -5.74
CA ALA A 22 16.99 16.04 -5.60
C ALA A 22 17.99 15.04 -6.21
N LYS A 23 17.63 13.76 -6.29
CA LYS A 23 18.43 12.70 -6.92
C LYS A 23 18.12 12.53 -8.42
N GLY A 24 17.28 13.39 -9.01
CA GLY A 24 16.86 13.32 -10.41
C GLY A 24 15.83 12.23 -10.71
N ALA A 25 15.23 11.61 -9.69
CA ALA A 25 14.17 10.63 -9.89
C ALA A 25 12.81 11.32 -10.14
N ILE A 26 11.88 10.58 -10.73
CA ILE A 26 10.49 11.01 -10.97
C ILE A 26 9.59 10.28 -9.97
N PRO A 27 9.30 10.87 -8.79
CA PRO A 27 8.41 10.26 -7.82
C PRO A 27 6.95 10.29 -8.30
N ILE A 28 6.24 9.20 -8.05
CA ILE A 28 4.81 9.04 -8.27
C ILE A 28 4.20 8.62 -6.94
N ILE A 29 3.14 9.29 -6.53
CA ILE A 29 2.41 8.93 -5.31
C ILE A 29 1.24 8.04 -5.71
N SER A 30 1.16 6.87 -5.07
CA SER A 30 0.02 5.94 -5.19
C SER A 30 -0.80 5.99 -3.90
N SER A 31 -2.12 5.98 -4.01
CA SER A 31 -2.97 5.67 -2.84
C SER A 31 -2.77 4.21 -2.39
N GLN A 32 -3.14 3.93 -1.14
CA GLN A 32 -3.10 2.58 -0.60
C GLN A 32 -4.11 1.67 -1.30
N THR A 33 -3.80 0.39 -1.43
CA THR A 33 -4.77 -0.60 -1.93
C THR A 33 -5.90 -0.82 -0.91
N PRO A 34 -7.13 -1.13 -1.36
CA PRO A 34 -8.17 -1.57 -0.45
C PRO A 34 -7.81 -2.93 0.17
N ASP A 35 -8.28 -3.15 1.40
CA ASP A 35 -8.40 -4.50 1.96
C ASP A 35 -9.58 -5.24 1.29
N ASN A 36 -9.93 -6.44 1.76
CA ASN A 36 -11.17 -7.06 1.36
C ASN A 36 -12.37 -6.27 1.90
N ILE A 37 -12.91 -5.38 1.07
CA ILE A 37 -14.05 -4.52 1.40
C ILE A 37 -15.41 -5.19 1.14
N TRP A 38 -15.46 -6.43 0.68
CA TRP A 38 -16.74 -7.12 0.52
C TRP A 38 -17.40 -7.39 1.87
N SER A 39 -18.65 -6.96 2.02
CA SER A 39 -19.51 -7.30 3.15
C SER A 39 -20.77 -7.97 2.62
N GLY A 40 -20.69 -9.28 2.41
CA GLY A 40 -21.70 -10.01 1.65
C GLY A 40 -21.84 -9.45 0.22
N SER A 41 -23.07 -9.16 -0.22
CA SER A 41 -23.34 -8.75 -1.60
C SER A 41 -23.03 -7.29 -1.94
N THR A 42 -22.53 -6.50 -0.99
CA THR A 42 -22.21 -5.08 -1.20
C THR A 42 -20.71 -4.84 -1.09
N LEU A 43 -20.17 -4.10 -2.06
CA LEU A 43 -18.81 -3.55 -1.97
C LEU A 43 -18.79 -2.46 -0.89
N GLY A 44 -17.86 -2.57 0.05
CA GLY A 44 -17.82 -1.78 1.27
C GLY A 44 -17.34 -0.33 1.12
N ASN A 45 -17.11 0.24 2.31
CA ASN A 45 -16.97 1.64 2.71
C ASN A 45 -16.17 2.62 1.83
N PRO A 46 -16.41 3.94 2.02
CA PRO A 46 -15.63 5.00 1.37
C PRO A 46 -14.12 4.87 1.62
N PRO A 47 -13.30 5.42 0.71
CA PRO A 47 -11.85 5.34 0.81
C PRO A 47 -11.35 5.84 2.18
N PRO A 48 -10.36 5.14 2.78
CA PRO A 48 -9.81 5.55 4.06
C PRO A 48 -9.08 6.90 3.93
N ARG A 49 -8.96 7.61 5.05
CA ARG A 49 -8.36 8.97 5.11
C ARG A 49 -6.99 9.10 4.42
N PHE A 50 -6.21 8.02 4.35
CA PHE A 50 -4.88 8.03 3.74
C PHE A 50 -4.91 8.15 2.22
N VAL A 51 -6.00 7.75 1.55
CA VAL A 51 -6.18 7.97 0.10
C VAL A 51 -6.22 9.48 -0.17
N GLY A 52 -7.08 10.20 0.55
CA GLY A 52 -7.17 11.67 0.45
C GLY A 52 -5.87 12.37 0.87
N TYR A 53 -5.16 11.86 1.87
CA TYR A 53 -3.87 12.42 2.29
C TYR A 53 -2.77 12.22 1.23
N ALA A 54 -2.71 11.05 0.58
CA ALA A 54 -1.81 10.81 -0.53
C ALA A 54 -2.08 11.77 -1.70
N GLN A 55 -3.35 11.99 -2.03
CA GLN A 55 -3.75 12.98 -3.02
C GLN A 55 -3.32 14.41 -2.61
N ALA A 56 -3.57 14.81 -1.35
CA ALA A 56 -3.17 16.13 -0.87
C ALA A 56 -1.64 16.34 -0.93
N ALA A 57 -0.84 15.34 -0.53
CA ALA A 57 0.62 15.38 -0.61
C ALA A 57 1.11 15.51 -2.06
N SER A 58 0.44 14.85 -3.01
CA SER A 58 0.78 14.98 -4.44
C SER A 58 0.54 16.37 -5.00
N THR A 59 -0.57 17.00 -4.59
CA THR A 59 -0.90 18.38 -4.96
C THR A 59 0.11 19.35 -4.37
N GLN A 60 0.51 19.15 -3.11
CA GLN A 60 1.48 20.00 -2.42
C GLN A 60 2.88 19.92 -3.04
N THR A 61 3.31 18.71 -3.42
CA THR A 61 4.65 18.48 -3.97
C THR A 61 4.72 18.62 -5.49
N GLY A 62 3.58 18.77 -6.18
CA GLY A 62 3.50 18.88 -7.63
C GLY A 62 4.03 17.62 -8.32
N VAL A 63 3.58 16.44 -7.89
CA VAL A 63 3.92 15.15 -8.49
C VAL A 63 2.67 14.43 -8.97
N THR A 64 2.87 13.46 -9.86
CA THR A 64 1.78 12.63 -10.35
C THR A 64 1.19 11.78 -9.23
N TYR A 65 -0.14 11.76 -9.16
CA TYR A 65 -0.92 10.90 -8.27
C TYR A 65 -1.65 9.83 -9.07
N ILE A 66 -1.63 8.61 -8.56
CA ILE A 66 -2.40 7.48 -9.07
C ILE A 66 -3.33 7.01 -7.96
N ASP A 67 -4.63 7.03 -8.24
CA ASP A 67 -5.63 6.51 -7.31
C ASP A 67 -5.75 4.98 -7.42
N HIS A 68 -4.72 4.29 -6.94
CA HIS A 68 -4.68 2.84 -6.93
C HIS A 68 -5.82 2.21 -6.13
N TYR A 69 -6.35 2.90 -5.11
CA TYR A 69 -7.52 2.47 -4.39
C TYR A 69 -8.72 2.30 -5.33
N ASP A 70 -9.07 3.35 -6.06
CA ASP A 70 -10.23 3.39 -6.97
C ASP A 70 -10.13 2.36 -8.11
N TYR A 71 -8.93 2.20 -8.68
CA TYR A 71 -8.70 1.19 -9.72
C TYR A 71 -8.94 -0.24 -9.19
N VAL A 72 -8.49 -0.54 -7.97
CA VAL A 72 -8.65 -1.87 -7.38
C VAL A 72 -10.10 -2.09 -6.96
N THR A 73 -10.78 -1.11 -6.40
CA THR A 73 -12.21 -1.24 -6.02
C THR A 73 -13.09 -1.45 -7.24
N THR A 74 -12.86 -0.70 -8.32
CA THR A 74 -13.55 -0.91 -9.61
C THR A 74 -13.32 -2.33 -10.13
N GLN A 75 -12.09 -2.83 -10.02
CA GLN A 75 -11.80 -4.21 -10.41
C GLN A 75 -12.50 -5.21 -9.50
N TYR A 76 -12.59 -4.97 -8.20
CA TYR A 76 -13.30 -5.85 -7.25
C TYR A 76 -14.78 -5.95 -7.59
N GLU A 77 -15.44 -4.83 -7.90
CA GLU A 77 -16.82 -4.82 -8.37
C GLU A 77 -17.01 -5.69 -9.62
N SER A 78 -16.08 -5.60 -10.59
CA SER A 78 -16.20 -6.33 -11.86
C SER A 78 -16.08 -7.85 -11.72
N ILE A 79 -15.27 -8.34 -10.76
CA ILE A 79 -15.02 -9.78 -10.59
C ILE A 79 -15.88 -10.43 -9.50
N GLY A 80 -16.51 -9.62 -8.64
CA GLY A 80 -17.42 -10.06 -7.60
C GLY A 80 -16.77 -10.67 -6.36
N GLU A 81 -17.57 -10.78 -5.30
CA GLU A 81 -17.17 -11.24 -3.95
C GLU A 81 -16.44 -12.58 -3.97
N ILE A 82 -16.99 -13.59 -4.66
CA ILE A 82 -16.42 -14.96 -4.65
C ILE A 82 -15.00 -14.97 -5.23
N ALA A 83 -14.73 -14.17 -6.26
CA ALA A 83 -13.41 -14.07 -6.86
C ALA A 83 -12.45 -13.28 -5.96
N VAL A 84 -12.90 -12.18 -5.37
CA VAL A 84 -12.08 -11.36 -4.45
C VAL A 84 -11.74 -12.13 -3.18
N ASN A 85 -12.67 -12.88 -2.60
CA ASN A 85 -12.42 -13.69 -1.41
C ASN A 85 -11.34 -14.76 -1.66
N LYS A 86 -11.20 -15.28 -2.89
CA LYS A 86 -10.08 -16.16 -3.27
C LYS A 86 -8.74 -15.45 -3.34
N TYR A 87 -8.72 -14.13 -3.28
CA TYR A 87 -7.52 -13.34 -3.14
C TYR A 87 -7.16 -13.03 -1.70
N TYR A 88 -7.95 -13.32 -0.67
CA TYR A 88 -7.55 -12.98 0.69
C TYR A 88 -7.46 -14.21 1.59
N LEU A 89 -6.43 -14.23 2.45
CA LEU A 89 -6.38 -15.15 3.58
C LEU A 89 -7.37 -14.71 4.68
N ALA A 90 -7.55 -15.53 5.70
CA ALA A 90 -8.49 -15.29 6.80
C ALA A 90 -8.33 -13.93 7.54
N ASN A 91 -7.19 -13.24 7.39
CA ASN A 91 -6.96 -11.91 7.98
C ASN A 91 -7.41 -10.72 7.11
N GLY A 92 -7.94 -10.95 5.90
CA GLY A 92 -8.64 -9.93 5.10
C GLY A 92 -7.80 -8.80 4.49
N SER A 93 -6.52 -8.66 4.88
CA SER A 93 -5.63 -7.57 4.40
C SER A 93 -4.52 -8.06 3.46
N HIS A 94 -4.13 -9.33 3.51
CA HIS A 94 -3.07 -9.87 2.64
C HIS A 94 -3.67 -10.50 1.39
N SER A 95 -3.37 -9.94 0.22
CA SER A 95 -3.80 -10.51 -1.05
C SER A 95 -2.88 -11.65 -1.52
N HIS A 96 -3.46 -12.75 -1.97
CA HIS A 96 -2.83 -13.98 -2.44
C HIS A 96 -1.93 -13.78 -3.65
N PHE A 97 -1.91 -12.63 -4.32
CA PHE A 97 -0.91 -12.40 -5.34
C PHE A 97 0.49 -12.22 -4.73
N ALA A 98 0.59 -11.57 -3.56
CA ALA A 98 1.82 -11.54 -2.77
C ALA A 98 2.16 -12.92 -2.17
N ASP A 99 1.13 -13.71 -1.85
CA ASP A 99 1.27 -14.95 -1.09
C ASP A 99 1.41 -16.23 -1.95
N ARG A 100 0.86 -16.27 -3.17
CA ARG A 100 0.93 -17.43 -4.10
C ARG A 100 2.32 -17.65 -4.69
N CYS A 101 3.21 -16.66 -4.60
CA CYS A 101 4.62 -16.85 -4.94
C CYS A 101 5.27 -17.93 -4.05
N GLN A 102 4.84 -18.06 -2.79
CA GLN A 102 5.40 -19.04 -1.84
C GLN A 102 4.94 -20.48 -2.08
N ARG A 103 3.71 -20.70 -2.58
CA ARG A 103 3.15 -22.07 -2.71
C ARG A 103 3.48 -22.76 -4.03
N ARG A 104 3.81 -22.00 -5.09
CA ARG A 104 4.06 -22.55 -6.43
C ARG A 104 5.54 -22.84 -6.71
N PHE A 105 6.46 -22.20 -5.98
CA PHE A 105 7.91 -22.40 -6.13
C PHE A 105 8.61 -22.46 -4.76
N PRO A 106 8.61 -23.61 -4.08
CA PRO A 106 9.15 -23.75 -2.72
C PRO A 106 10.68 -23.55 -2.59
N GLY A 107 11.37 -23.12 -3.65
CA GLY A 107 12.82 -22.87 -3.66
C GLY A 107 13.28 -21.59 -4.38
N ILE A 108 12.38 -20.80 -4.98
CA ILE A 108 12.74 -19.53 -5.66
C ILE A 108 12.44 -18.32 -4.77
N CYS A 109 11.39 -18.43 -3.93
CA CYS A 109 11.07 -17.43 -2.93
C CYS A 109 11.51 -17.97 -1.57
N SER A 110 12.72 -17.63 -1.13
CA SER A 110 13.07 -17.85 0.28
C SER A 110 12.08 -17.06 1.16
N ARG A 111 11.99 -17.43 2.44
CA ARG A 111 11.19 -16.69 3.45
C ARG A 111 11.58 -15.20 3.56
N ASP A 112 12.58 -14.73 2.82
CA ASP A 112 13.08 -13.36 2.78
C ASP A 112 12.32 -12.43 1.83
N CYS A 113 11.35 -12.94 1.05
CA CYS A 113 10.39 -12.09 0.32
C CYS A 113 9.14 -11.73 1.14
N LEU A 114 9.00 -12.29 2.35
CA LEU A 114 8.19 -11.61 3.35
C LEU A 114 8.93 -10.30 3.63
N TRP A 115 8.20 -9.18 3.60
CA TRP A 115 8.62 -7.98 4.33
C TRP A 115 8.82 -8.39 5.79
N LYS A 116 10.00 -8.92 6.11
CA LYS A 116 10.54 -8.86 7.44
C LYS A 116 10.73 -7.37 7.63
N GLU A 117 9.99 -6.77 8.56
CA GLU A 117 10.37 -5.50 9.14
C GLU A 117 11.84 -5.67 9.57
N ARG A 118 12.74 -5.27 8.69
CA ARG A 118 14.14 -5.08 9.04
C ARG A 118 14.05 -3.81 9.86
N THR A 119 13.96 -3.98 11.17
CA THR A 119 14.32 -2.91 12.09
C THR A 119 15.68 -2.41 11.60
N VAL A 120 15.70 -1.24 10.99
CA VAL A 120 16.95 -0.53 10.72
C VAL A 120 17.50 -0.26 12.12
N SER A 121 18.42 -1.09 12.58
CA SER A 121 19.34 -0.66 13.62
C SER A 121 20.10 0.51 13.02
N GLU A 122 19.88 1.69 13.58
CA GLU A 122 20.75 2.84 13.37
C GLU A 122 22.17 2.41 13.72
N ASP A 123 23.01 2.24 12.70
CA ASP A 123 24.45 2.11 12.89
C ASP A 123 24.98 3.48 13.35
N LYS A 124 25.42 3.53 14.60
CA LYS A 124 26.39 4.51 15.11
C LYS A 124 27.80 4.08 14.77
#